data_AF-B1V6U5-F1
#
_entry.id   AF-B1V6U5-F1
#
_cell.length_a   1.000
_cell.length_b   1.000
_cell.length_c   1.000
_cell.angle_alpha   90.00
_cell.angle_beta   90.00
_cell.angle_gamma   90.00
#
_symmetry.space_group_name_H-M   'P 1'
#
loop_
_entity.id
_entity.type
_entity.pdbx_description
1 polymer ?
#
loop_
_entity_poly.entity_id
_entity_poly.type
_entity_poly.pdbx_seq_one_letter_code
_entity_poly.pdbx_strand_id
1 'polypeptide(L)' 'MKFIIPREFSTEISISRKFYILDLLILIGAFILTVSLDFLVVPKLQPFYYAFSAIVWFYLVLKSSTNKGKRNYEAIYMQ' A
#
# COMPACT_ATOMS: atom_id res chain seq x y z
N MET A 1 -3.54 25.93 -35.37
CA MET A 1 -3.08 25.93 -33.97
C MET A 1 -3.35 24.53 -33.39
N LYS A 2 -2.32 23.83 -32.94
CA LYS A 2 -2.45 22.46 -32.41
C LYS A 2 -2.80 22.57 -30.93
N PHE A 3 -4.04 22.29 -30.56
CA PHE A 3 -4.46 22.22 -29.16
C PHE A 3 -3.73 21.04 -28.50
N ILE A 4 -2.77 21.35 -27.62
CA ILE A 4 -2.21 20.37 -26.70
C ILE A 4 -3.21 20.32 -25.54
N ILE A 5 -4.14 19.38 -25.61
CA ILE A 5 -5.03 19.08 -24.49
C ILE A 5 -4.13 18.51 -23.39
N PRO A 6 -4.01 19.17 -22.22
CA PRO A 6 -3.28 18.59 -21.09
C PRO A 6 -4.02 17.30 -20.73
N ARG A 7 -3.38 16.14 -20.97
CA ARG A 7 -3.90 14.88 -20.46
C ARG A 7 -3.91 15.02 -18.95
N GLU A 8 -5.10 14.86 -18.38
CA GLU A 8 -5.45 14.87 -16.96
C GLU A 8 -4.24 14.99 -16.02
N PHE A 9 -4.18 16.09 -15.28
CA PHE A 9 -3.35 16.16 -14.08
C PHE A 9 -3.90 15.14 -13.07
N SER A 10 -3.55 13.87 -13.22
CA SER A 10 -3.69 12.88 -12.16
C SER A 10 -2.65 13.23 -11.10
N THR A 11 -2.88 14.33 -10.39
CA THR A 11 -2.15 14.62 -9.16
C THR A 11 -2.64 13.62 -8.13
N GLU A 12 -2.16 12.37 -8.24
CA GLU A 12 -2.03 11.51 -7.09
C GLU A 12 -1.34 12.36 -6.03
N ILE A 13 -2.04 12.68 -4.96
CA ILE A 13 -1.56 13.62 -3.96
C ILE A 13 -0.36 12.93 -3.29
N SER A 14 0.83 13.33 -3.70
CA SER A 14 2.08 12.71 -3.25
C SER A 14 2.53 13.39 -1.96
N ILE A 15 2.71 12.61 -0.88
CA ILE A 15 3.34 13.10 0.36
C ILE A 15 4.87 13.19 0.13
N SER A 16 5.44 12.31 -0.70
CA SER A 16 6.82 12.38 -1.19
C SER A 16 6.95 11.74 -2.59
N ARG A 17 8.11 11.88 -3.26
CA ARG A 17 8.39 11.26 -4.57
C ARG A 17 8.17 9.73 -4.62
N LYS A 18 8.10 9.04 -3.47
CA LYS A 18 7.96 7.58 -3.37
C LYS A 18 6.71 7.12 -2.62
N PHE A 19 5.99 8.03 -1.96
CA PHE A 19 4.87 7.71 -1.06
C PHE A 19 3.68 8.64 -1.33
N TYR A 20 2.54 8.06 -1.66
CA TYR A 20 1.29 8.77 -1.93
C TYR A 20 0.40 8.81 -0.69
N ILE A 21 -0.58 9.71 -0.65
CA ILE A 21 -1.59 9.73 0.44
C ILE A 21 -2.33 8.39 0.51
N LEU A 22 -2.63 7.81 -0.64
CA LEU A 22 -3.32 6.52 -0.72
C LEU A 22 -2.49 5.40 -0.05
N ASP A 23 -1.18 5.40 -0.26
CA ASP A 23 -0.24 4.47 0.41
C ASP A 23 -0.35 4.59 1.94
N LEU A 24 -0.43 5.82 2.47
CA LEU A 24 -0.59 6.07 3.90
C LEU A 24 -1.95 5.58 4.42
N LEU A 25 -3.03 5.84 3.67
CA LEU A 25 -4.38 5.37 4.04
C LEU A 25 -4.45 3.84 4.08
N ILE A 26 -3.82 3.15 3.12
CA ILE A 26 -3.71 1.69 3.13
C ILE A 26 -2.98 1.23 4.39
N LEU A 27 -1.83 1.83 4.73
CA LEU A 27 -1.07 1.44 5.92
C LEU A 27 -1.84 1.67 7.23
N ILE A 28 -2.61 2.76 7.33
CA ILE A 28 -3.46 3.01 8.50
C ILE A 28 -4.57 1.97 8.59
N GLY A 29 -5.29 1.71 7.48
CA GLY A 29 -6.33 0.69 7.44
C GLY A 29 -5.80 -0.71 7.77
N ALA A 30 -4.63 -1.04 7.23
CA ALA A 30 -3.90 -2.27 7.51
C ALA A 30 -3.49 -2.41 8.99
N PHE A 31 -3.03 -1.32 9.62
CA PHE A 31 -2.70 -1.31 11.03
C PHE A 31 -3.94 -1.59 11.89
N ILE A 32 -5.05 -0.89 11.62
CA ILE A 32 -6.34 -1.11 12.30
C ILE A 32 -6.78 -2.56 12.14
N LEU A 33 -6.72 -3.11 10.93
CA LEU A 33 -7.07 -4.49 10.65
C LEU A 33 -6.19 -5.48 11.41
N THR A 34 -4.88 -5.23 11.45
CA THR A 34 -3.91 -6.08 12.13
C THR A 34 -4.22 -6.17 13.63
N VAL A 35 -4.45 -5.02 14.28
CA VAL A 35 -4.83 -4.96 15.70
C VAL A 35 -6.20 -5.58 15.92
N SER A 36 -7.17 -5.33 15.02
CA SER A 36 -8.53 -5.86 15.15
C SER A 36 -8.59 -7.38 15.06
N LEU A 37 -7.61 -8.02 14.43
CA LEU A 37 -7.54 -9.48 14.26
C LEU A 37 -6.55 -10.16 15.21
N ASP A 38 -5.89 -9.41 16.10
CA ASP A 38 -4.85 -9.95 16.98
C ASP A 38 -5.39 -10.98 17.99
N PHE A 39 -6.68 -10.93 18.31
CA PHE A 39 -7.40 -11.86 19.18
C PHE A 39 -7.45 -13.29 18.62
N LEU A 40 -7.26 -13.45 17.29
CA LEU A 40 -7.15 -14.76 16.64
C LEU A 40 -5.77 -15.39 16.84
N VAL A 41 -4.80 -14.64 17.38
CA VAL A 41 -3.42 -15.07 17.54
C VAL A 41 -3.12 -15.29 19.02
N VAL A 42 -2.53 -16.45 19.34
CA VAL A 42 -2.10 -16.77 20.71
C VAL A 42 -1.16 -15.67 21.22
N PRO A 43 -1.32 -15.17 22.47
CA PRO A 43 -0.56 -14.01 22.97
C PRO A 43 0.97 -14.12 22.81
N LYS A 44 1.52 -15.32 22.99
CA LYS A 44 2.97 -15.58 22.82
C LYS A 44 3.47 -15.38 21.38
N LEU A 45 2.59 -15.47 20.39
CA LEU A 45 2.90 -15.33 18.97
C LEU A 45 2.52 -13.96 18.39
N GLN A 46 1.78 -13.14 19.15
CA GLN A 46 1.36 -11.80 18.70
C GLN A 46 2.52 -10.91 18.24
N PRO A 47 3.70 -10.87 18.91
CA PRO A 47 4.82 -10.07 18.42
C PRO A 47 5.28 -10.46 17.01
N PHE A 48 5.31 -11.77 16.71
CA PHE A 48 5.67 -12.27 15.38
C PHE A 48 4.59 -11.95 14.34
N TYR A 49 3.33 -12.06 14.72
CA TYR A 49 2.20 -11.67 13.88
C TYR A 49 2.25 -10.18 13.52
N TYR A 50 2.51 -9.30 14.48
CA TYR A 50 2.64 -7.87 14.24
C TYR A 50 3.81 -7.55 13.30
N ALA A 51 4.98 -8.16 13.53
CA ALA A 51 6.15 -7.98 12.68
C ALA A 51 5.90 -8.46 11.25
N PHE A 52 5.35 -9.66 11.10
CA PHE A 52 5.02 -10.23 9.80
C PHE A 52 3.99 -9.38 9.05
N SER A 53 2.91 -8.97 9.73
CA SER A 53 1.86 -8.14 9.15
C SER A 53 2.42 -6.81 8.66
N ALA A 54 3.24 -6.13 9.49
CA ALA A 54 3.89 -4.89 9.08
C ALA A 54 4.73 -5.08 7.81
N ILE A 55 5.56 -6.12 7.74
CA ILE A 55 6.38 -6.42 6.55
C ILE A 55 5.50 -6.61 5.31
N VAL A 56 4.41 -7.39 5.42
CA VAL A 56 3.48 -7.64 4.31
C VAL A 56 2.81 -6.35 3.84
N TRP A 57 2.28 -5.55 4.76
CA TRP A 57 1.59 -4.30 4.42
C TRP A 57 2.52 -3.30 3.76
N PHE A 58 3.75 -3.15 4.27
CA PHE A 58 4.76 -2.32 3.63
C PHE A 58 5.12 -2.84 2.24
N TYR A 59 5.33 -4.15 2.10
CA TYR A 59 5.63 -4.76 0.80
C TYR A 59 4.53 -4.48 -0.24
N LEU A 60 3.26 -4.60 0.14
CA LEU A 60 2.13 -4.35 -0.76
C LEU A 60 2.11 -2.92 -1.30
N VAL A 61 2.49 -1.96 -0.47
CA VAL A 61 2.52 -0.54 -0.80
C VAL A 61 3.81 -0.13 -1.52
N LEU A 62 4.82 -0.99 -1.62
CA LEU A 62 5.99 -0.72 -2.46
C LEU A 62 5.66 -0.86 -3.96
N LYS A 63 6.47 -0.18 -4.79
CA LYS A 63 6.38 -0.34 -6.25
C LYS A 63 6.70 -1.79 -6.62
N SER A 64 5.91 -2.34 -7.52
CA SER A 64 6.10 -3.70 -8.01
C SER A 64 7.36 -3.82 -8.85
N SER A 65 8.13 -4.89 -8.60
CA SER A 65 9.29 -5.25 -9.42
C SER A 65 8.88 -5.95 -10.72
N THR A 66 7.75 -6.65 -10.71
CA THR A 66 7.22 -7.39 -11.85
C THR A 66 6.31 -6.54 -12.73
N ASN A 67 5.54 -5.61 -12.16
CA ASN A 67 4.65 -4.71 -12.90
C ASN A 67 5.11 -3.24 -12.79
N LYS A 68 5.86 -2.78 -13.79
CA LYS A 68 6.44 -1.43 -13.79
C LYS A 68 5.36 -0.35 -13.73
N GLY A 69 5.45 0.53 -12.74
CA GLY A 69 4.55 1.66 -12.57
C GLY A 69 3.37 1.37 -11.64
N LYS A 70 3.14 0.10 -11.27
CA LYS A 70 2.11 -0.30 -10.31
C LYS A 70 2.68 -0.56 -8.92
N ARG A 71 1.82 -0.51 -7.91
CA ARG A 71 2.10 -0.99 -6.55
C ARG A 71 1.86 -2.51 -6.47
N ASN A 72 2.45 -3.20 -5.50
CA ASN A 72 2.30 -4.66 -5.39
C ASN A 72 0.84 -5.09 -5.16
N TYR A 73 0.06 -4.32 -4.39
CA TYR A 73 -1.37 -4.62 -4.22
C TYR A 73 -2.14 -4.56 -5.55
N GLU A 74 -1.83 -3.59 -6.42
CA GLU A 74 -2.45 -3.46 -7.74
C GLU A 74 -2.02 -4.58 -8.67
N ALA A 75 -0.75 -4.99 -8.59
CA ALA A 75 -0.22 -6.08 -9.39
C ALA A 75 -0.87 -7.43 -9.06
N ILE A 76 -1.25 -7.64 -7.79
CA ILE A 76 -1.98 -8.84 -7.34
C ILE A 76 -3.45 -8.78 -7.78
N TYR A 77 -4.10 -7.63 -7.59
CA TYR A 77 -5.53 -7.49 -7.93
C TYR A 77 -5.80 -7.53 -9.44
N MET A 78 -4.89 -6.96 -10.25
CA MET A 78 -5.03 -6.86 -11.70
C MET A 78 -4.30 -7.98 -12.47
N GLN A 79 -4.14 -9.16 -11.85
CA GLN A 79 -3.67 -10.36 -12.56
C GLN A 79 -4.62 -10.80 -13.67
#